data_AF-A0A972MFW9-F1
#
_entry.id   AF-A0A972MFW9-F1
#
_cell.length_a   1.000
_cell.length_b   1.000
_cell.length_c   1.000
_cell.angle_alpha   90.00
_cell.angle_beta   90.00
_cell.angle_gamma   90.00
#
_symmetry.space_group_name_H-M   'P 1'
#
loop_
_entity.id
_entity.type
_entity.pdbx_description
1 polymer ?
#
loop_
_entity_poly.entity_id
_entity_poly.type
_entity_poly.pdbx_seq_one_letter_code
_entity_poly.pdbx_strand_id
1 'polypeptide(L)'
;GNACPLLVPLVEEGWLKKPETRRIVKKCLIPLKMRGIDTLVLGCTHYPVLKPVIQAKAGRRVTLVDPAEEVAGEVASFLSQHPELERELARGEDHQIYVSDLTEAFERVARLFMGKRVKLLKADCEMAHTIKPGGAWG
;
A
#
# COMPACT_ATOMS: atom_id res chain seq x y z
N GLY A 1 -9.57 -5.33 16.39
CA GLY A 1 -8.36 -5.63 15.60
C GLY A 1 -7.31 -6.33 16.45
N ASN A 2 -6.19 -6.75 15.87
CA ASN A 2 -5.02 -7.26 16.58
C ASN A 2 -3.77 -6.57 16.04
N ALA A 3 -2.95 -5.99 16.92
CA ALA A 3 -1.74 -5.29 16.51
C ALA A 3 -0.64 -6.28 16.08
N CYS A 4 0.10 -5.92 15.03
CA CYS A 4 1.14 -6.75 14.42
C CYS A 4 2.40 -5.94 14.07
N PRO A 5 3.04 -5.29 15.07
CA PRO A 5 4.09 -4.30 14.83
C PRO A 5 5.31 -4.87 14.12
N LEU A 6 5.57 -6.18 14.22
CA LEU A 6 6.71 -6.82 13.58
C LEU A 6 6.52 -7.09 12.07
N LEU A 7 5.32 -6.94 11.51
CA LEU A 7 5.10 -7.24 10.10
C LEU A 7 5.66 -6.17 9.17
N VAL A 8 5.57 -4.89 9.54
CA VAL A 8 6.11 -3.77 8.76
C VAL A 8 7.61 -3.89 8.53
N PRO A 9 8.47 -4.02 9.56
CA PRO A 9 9.92 -4.10 9.34
C PRO A 9 10.31 -5.34 8.51
N LEU A 10 9.59 -6.45 8.61
CA LEU A 10 9.85 -7.63 7.77
C LEU A 10 9.52 -7.37 6.30
N VAL A 11 8.49 -6.59 6.02
CA VAL A 11 8.15 -6.18 4.65
C VAL A 11 9.21 -5.23 4.11
N GLU A 12 9.65 -4.26 4.92
CA GLU A 12 10.68 -3.29 4.53
C GLU A 12 12.03 -3.97 4.23
N GLU A 13 12.38 -5.02 4.97
CA GLU A 13 13.56 -5.86 4.71
C GLU A 13 13.36 -6.86 3.54
N GLY A 14 12.17 -6.92 2.94
CA GLY A 14 11.86 -7.84 1.85
C GLY A 14 11.72 -9.31 2.28
N TRP A 15 11.51 -9.58 3.56
CA TRP A 15 11.47 -10.94 4.14
C TRP A 15 10.12 -11.64 3.91
N LEU A 16 9.50 -11.48 2.74
CA LEU A 16 8.13 -11.94 2.47
C LEU A 16 7.95 -13.46 2.56
N LYS A 17 8.99 -14.22 2.21
CA LYS A 17 8.96 -15.70 2.16
C LYS A 17 9.68 -16.38 3.32
N LYS A 18 10.33 -15.61 4.20
CA LYS A 18 11.17 -16.12 5.29
C LYS A 18 10.35 -16.89 6.35
N PRO A 19 10.91 -17.94 6.97
CA PRO A 19 10.23 -18.70 8.02
C PRO A 19 9.75 -17.82 9.20
N GLU A 20 10.51 -16.80 9.55
CA GLU A 20 10.25 -15.82 10.61
C GLU A 20 8.93 -15.09 10.35
N THR A 21 8.75 -14.57 9.13
CA THR A 21 7.53 -13.91 8.68
C THR A 21 6.32 -14.83 8.80
N ARG A 22 6.45 -16.09 8.38
CA ARG A 22 5.37 -17.09 8.50
C ARG A 22 4.99 -17.37 9.97
N ARG A 23 5.97 -17.38 10.88
CA ARG A 23 5.75 -17.56 12.33
C ARG A 23 5.05 -16.34 12.94
N ILE A 24 5.48 -15.14 12.58
CA ILE A 24 4.92 -13.89 13.10
C ILE A 24 3.49 -13.70 12.58
N VAL A 25 3.23 -13.91 11.29
CA VAL A 25 1.87 -13.92 10.72
C VAL A 25 0.98 -14.93 11.46
N LYS A 26 1.48 -16.16 11.70
CA LYS A 26 0.73 -17.16 12.48
C LYS A 26 0.38 -16.63 13.87
N LYS A 27 1.34 -16.06 14.61
CA LYS A 27 1.13 -15.52 15.96
C LYS A 27 0.09 -14.40 15.96
N CYS A 28 0.18 -13.49 14.98
CA CYS A 28 -0.78 -12.42 14.76
C CYS A 28 -2.21 -12.89 14.51
N LEU A 29 -2.38 -14.01 13.81
CA LEU A 29 -3.69 -14.51 13.45
C LEU A 29 -4.33 -15.40 14.53
N ILE A 30 -3.57 -15.93 15.50
CA ILE A 30 -4.12 -16.81 16.55
C ILE A 30 -5.32 -16.18 17.27
N PRO A 31 -5.23 -14.94 17.81
CA PRO A 31 -6.34 -14.34 18.55
C PRO A 31 -7.58 -14.12 17.68
N LEU A 32 -7.38 -13.87 16.37
CA LEU A 32 -8.46 -13.64 15.42
C LEU A 32 -9.14 -14.96 15.02
N LYS A 33 -8.36 -16.02 14.82
CA LYS A 33 -8.89 -17.36 14.54
C LYS A 33 -9.67 -17.92 15.71
N MET A 34 -9.25 -17.68 16.94
CA MET A 34 -10.00 -18.06 18.14
C MET A 34 -11.36 -17.37 18.23
N ARG A 35 -11.51 -16.19 17.61
CA ARG A 35 -12.80 -15.48 17.51
C ARG A 35 -13.67 -15.94 16.35
N GLY A 36 -13.19 -16.87 15.52
CA GLY A 36 -13.96 -17.43 14.41
C GLY A 36 -14.28 -16.42 13.30
N ILE A 37 -13.40 -15.44 13.05
CA ILE A 37 -13.64 -14.45 11.98
C ILE A 37 -13.76 -15.11 10.61
N ASP A 38 -14.64 -14.57 9.78
CA ASP A 38 -14.78 -14.91 8.35
C ASP A 38 -14.17 -13.84 7.43
N THR A 39 -13.84 -12.67 7.96
CA THR A 39 -13.35 -11.53 7.20
C THR A 39 -12.22 -10.84 7.96
N LEU A 40 -11.15 -10.49 7.25
CA LEU A 40 -9.98 -9.80 7.79
C LEU A 40 -9.58 -8.63 6.90
N VAL A 41 -9.70 -7.42 7.45
CA VAL A 41 -9.20 -6.20 6.82
C VAL A 41 -7.69 -6.08 7.01
N LEU A 42 -6.97 -5.88 5.91
CA LEU A 42 -5.53 -5.62 5.88
C LEU A 42 -5.26 -4.15 6.22
N GLY A 43 -5.51 -3.77 7.48
CA GLY A 43 -5.50 -2.37 7.96
C GLY A 43 -4.14 -1.68 8.04
N CYS A 44 -3.15 -2.12 7.26
CA CYS A 44 -1.86 -1.46 7.11
C CYS A 44 -1.49 -1.51 5.62
N THR A 45 -1.01 -0.39 5.09
CA THR A 45 -0.55 -0.27 3.69
C THR A 45 0.49 -1.32 3.29
N HIS A 46 1.19 -1.93 4.26
CA HIS A 46 2.21 -2.94 4.02
C HIS A 46 1.69 -4.37 3.87
N TYR A 47 0.50 -4.67 4.38
CA TYR A 47 0.02 -6.05 4.44
C TYR A 47 -0.41 -6.67 3.11
N PRO A 48 -0.79 -5.91 2.06
CA PRO A 48 -1.12 -6.48 0.76
C PRO A 48 -0.01 -7.36 0.16
N VAL A 49 1.26 -6.99 0.32
CA VAL A 49 2.39 -7.83 -0.18
C VAL A 49 2.54 -9.15 0.57
N LEU A 50 1.92 -9.28 1.76
CA LEU A 50 1.87 -10.50 2.54
C LEU A 50 0.55 -11.27 2.35
N LYS A 51 -0.39 -10.80 1.51
CA LYS A 51 -1.71 -11.43 1.25
C LYS A 51 -1.60 -12.94 1.01
N PRO A 52 -0.65 -13.49 0.23
CA PRO A 52 -0.50 -14.94 0.08
C PRO A 52 -0.15 -15.68 1.39
N VAL A 53 0.73 -15.10 2.22
CA VAL A 53 1.15 -15.70 3.49
C VAL A 53 0.03 -15.60 4.53
N ILE A 54 -0.66 -14.45 4.58
CA ILE A 54 -1.78 -14.20 5.47
C ILE A 54 -2.94 -15.16 5.12
N GLN A 55 -3.31 -15.26 3.84
CA GLN A 55 -4.38 -16.17 3.39
C GLN A 55 -4.09 -17.63 3.77
N ALA A 56 -2.85 -18.08 3.56
CA ALA A 56 -2.44 -19.44 3.88
C ALA A 56 -2.55 -19.76 5.38
N LYS A 57 -2.40 -18.75 6.27
CA LYS A 57 -2.49 -18.92 7.73
C LYS A 57 -3.91 -18.67 8.27
N ALA A 58 -4.64 -17.73 7.69
CA ALA A 58 -6.03 -17.43 8.02
C ALA A 58 -6.94 -18.59 7.64
N GLY A 59 -6.71 -19.19 6.46
CA GLY A 59 -7.50 -20.27 5.89
C GLY A 59 -8.40 -19.79 4.75
N ARG A 60 -8.87 -20.71 3.90
CA ARG A 60 -9.62 -20.38 2.67
C ARG A 60 -11.02 -19.80 2.92
N ARG A 61 -11.54 -19.95 4.13
CA ARG A 61 -12.86 -19.42 4.55
C ARG A 61 -12.80 -17.98 5.03
N VAL A 62 -11.59 -17.39 5.16
CA VAL A 62 -11.43 -16.01 5.58
C VAL A 62 -11.24 -15.13 4.34
N THR A 63 -12.16 -14.20 4.13
CA THR A 63 -12.07 -13.15 3.11
C THR A 63 -11.05 -12.11 3.56
N LEU A 64 -10.06 -11.82 2.72
CA LEU A 64 -9.11 -10.74 2.95
C LEU A 64 -9.55 -9.49 2.19
N VAL A 65 -9.72 -8.39 2.92
CA VAL A 65 -10.09 -7.09 2.34
C VAL A 65 -8.86 -6.19 2.35
N ASP A 66 -8.49 -5.67 1.18
CA ASP A 66 -7.45 -4.65 1.02
C ASP A 66 -8.11 -3.27 0.91
N PRO A 67 -7.97 -2.38 1.91
CA PRO A 67 -8.54 -1.04 1.85
C PRO A 67 -8.09 -0.24 0.63
N ALA A 68 -6.91 -0.51 0.05
CA ALA A 68 -6.45 0.19 -1.14
C ALA A 68 -7.29 -0.15 -2.38
N GLU A 69 -7.73 -1.41 -2.51
CA GLU A 69 -8.61 -1.85 -3.61
C GLU A 69 -9.98 -1.15 -3.49
N GLU A 70 -10.53 -1.07 -2.28
CA GLU A 70 -11.81 -0.39 -2.01
C GLU A 70 -11.72 1.13 -2.30
N VAL A 71 -10.67 1.80 -1.81
CA VAL A 71 -10.48 3.24 -2.06
C VAL A 71 -10.31 3.53 -3.54
N ALA A 72 -9.57 2.69 -4.28
CA ALA A 72 -9.43 2.85 -5.73
C ALA A 72 -10.78 2.72 -6.46
N GLY A 73 -11.62 1.78 -6.03
CA GLY A 73 -12.98 1.61 -6.57
C GLY A 73 -13.87 2.82 -6.30
N GLU A 74 -13.84 3.35 -5.08
CA GLU A 74 -14.59 4.55 -4.71
C GLU A 74 -14.14 5.78 -5.50
N VAL A 75 -12.83 5.98 -5.68
CA VAL A 75 -12.30 7.08 -6.53
C VAL A 75 -12.75 6.92 -7.97
N ALA A 76 -12.74 5.71 -8.53
CA ALA A 76 -13.22 5.46 -9.88
C ALA A 76 -14.72 5.75 -10.02
N SER A 77 -15.53 5.33 -9.04
CA SER A 77 -16.97 5.60 -9.01
C SER A 77 -17.24 7.10 -8.91
N PHE A 78 -16.52 7.81 -8.04
CA PHE A 78 -16.59 9.26 -7.90
C PHE A 78 -16.29 9.97 -9.22
N LEU A 79 -15.19 9.63 -9.90
CA LEU A 79 -14.84 10.24 -11.19
C LEU A 79 -15.87 9.94 -12.28
N SER A 80 -16.47 8.74 -12.29
CA SER A 80 -17.52 8.40 -13.26
C SER A 80 -18.79 9.26 -13.09
N GLN A 81 -19.04 9.75 -11.87
CA GLN A 81 -20.16 10.63 -11.55
C GLN A 81 -19.85 12.12 -11.81
N HIS A 82 -18.57 12.46 -12.02
CA HIS A 82 -18.06 13.83 -12.22
C HIS A 82 -17.25 13.92 -13.53
N PRO A 83 -17.90 13.78 -14.70
CA PRO A 83 -17.21 13.73 -16.00
C PRO A 83 -16.43 15.01 -16.33
N GLU A 84 -16.76 16.15 -15.71
CA GLU A 84 -15.98 17.38 -15.81
C GLU A 84 -14.58 17.24 -15.21
N LEU A 85 -14.45 16.59 -14.04
CA LEU A 85 -13.16 16.32 -13.41
C LEU A 85 -12.40 15.25 -14.19
N GLU A 86 -13.11 14.21 -14.62
CA GLU A 86 -12.53 13.06 -15.32
C GLU A 86 -11.82 13.45 -16.62
N ARG A 87 -12.37 14.45 -17.34
CA ARG A 87 -11.80 14.98 -18.58
C ARG A 87 -10.54 15.82 -18.37
N GLU A 88 -10.38 16.44 -17.21
CA GLU A 88 -9.20 17.23 -16.87
C GLU A 88 -8.01 16.34 -16.45
N LEU A 89 -8.25 15.08 -16.11
CA LEU A 89 -7.21 14.17 -15.71
C LEU A 89 -6.36 13.72 -16.91
N ALA A 90 -5.04 13.86 -16.74
CA ALA A 90 -4.07 13.29 -17.65
C ALA A 90 -4.25 11.76 -17.77
N ARG A 91 -4.08 11.24 -18.98
CA ARG A 91 -4.16 9.80 -19.28
C ARG A 91 -2.78 9.26 -19.62
N GLY A 92 -2.48 8.06 -19.13
CA GLY A 92 -1.23 7.34 -19.42
C GLY A 92 -0.52 6.85 -18.16
N GLU A 93 0.65 6.25 -18.33
CA GLU A 93 1.47 5.71 -17.24
C GLU A 93 2.54 6.68 -16.73
N ASP A 94 2.49 7.96 -17.10
CA ASP A 94 3.49 8.95 -16.68
C ASP A 94 3.21 9.45 -15.25
N HIS A 95 3.42 8.57 -14.29
CA HIS A 95 3.28 8.85 -12.87
C HIS A 95 4.58 9.40 -12.30
N GLN A 96 4.51 10.58 -11.67
CA GLN A 96 5.62 11.14 -10.90
C GLN A 96 5.46 10.74 -9.43
N ILE A 97 6.43 9.98 -8.91
CA ILE A 97 6.43 9.53 -7.51
C ILE A 97 7.50 10.28 -6.75
N TYR A 98 7.07 11.07 -5.76
CA TYR A 98 7.95 11.87 -4.93
C TYR A 98 8.16 11.20 -3.57
N VAL A 99 9.41 11.25 -3.07
CA VAL A 99 9.81 10.66 -1.78
C VAL A 99 10.65 11.68 -1.01
N SER A 100 10.44 11.81 0.29
CA SER A 100 11.23 12.73 1.14
C SER A 100 12.67 12.27 1.28
N ASP A 101 12.89 10.96 1.30
CA ASP A 101 14.21 10.37 1.29
C ASP A 101 14.29 9.25 0.26
N LEU A 102 15.40 9.23 -0.48
CA LEU A 102 15.65 8.26 -1.53
C LEU A 102 16.81 7.38 -1.10
N THR A 103 16.48 6.21 -0.58
CA THR A 103 17.43 5.19 -0.16
C THR A 103 17.24 3.91 -0.95
N GLU A 104 18.29 3.10 -1.04
CA GLU A 104 18.19 1.76 -1.65
C GLU A 104 17.11 0.90 -0.96
N ALA A 105 16.93 1.08 0.36
CA ALA A 105 15.88 0.41 1.11
C ALA A 105 14.49 0.79 0.59
N PHE A 106 14.23 2.09 0.45
CA PHE A 106 12.95 2.56 -0.07
C PHE A 106 12.70 2.09 -1.51
N GLU A 107 13.72 2.13 -2.39
CA GLU A 107 13.59 1.62 -3.76
C GLU A 107 13.22 0.13 -3.81
N ARG A 108 13.79 -0.68 -2.91
CA ARG A 108 13.42 -2.09 -2.78
C ARG A 108 11.96 -2.24 -2.39
N VAL A 109 11.52 -1.49 -1.38
CA VAL A 109 10.13 -1.51 -0.91
C VAL A 109 9.17 -1.05 -2.00
N ALA A 110 9.44 0.08 -2.66
CA ALA A 110 8.64 0.58 -3.77
C ALA A 110 8.47 -0.47 -4.88
N ARG A 111 9.54 -1.18 -5.23
CA ARG A 111 9.50 -2.26 -6.22
C ARG A 111 8.62 -3.43 -5.77
N LEU A 112 8.61 -3.77 -4.48
CA LEU A 112 7.76 -4.83 -3.95
C LEU A 112 6.27 -4.50 -4.11
N PHE A 113 5.87 -3.25 -3.88
CA PHE A 113 4.47 -2.81 -4.03
C PHE A 113 4.08 -2.61 -5.50
N MET A 114 4.96 -1.99 -6.30
CA MET A 114 4.65 -1.63 -7.68
C MET A 114 4.78 -2.82 -8.66
N GLY A 115 5.46 -3.90 -8.27
CA GLY A 115 5.74 -5.05 -9.14
C GLY A 115 6.71 -4.75 -10.29
N LYS A 116 7.08 -3.48 -10.49
CA LYS A 116 8.04 -2.98 -11.48
C LYS A 116 8.98 -1.97 -10.85
N ARG A 117 10.09 -1.68 -11.54
CA ARG A 117 10.90 -0.50 -11.19
C ARG A 117 10.11 0.75 -11.56
N VAL A 118 10.09 1.72 -10.66
CA VAL A 118 9.44 3.02 -10.84
C VAL A 118 10.49 4.12 -10.67
N LYS A 119 10.29 5.22 -11.39
CA LYS A 119 11.14 6.41 -11.24
C LYS A 119 10.70 7.14 -9.98
N LEU A 120 11.61 7.26 -9.00
CA LEU A 120 11.39 8.01 -7.78
C LEU A 120 12.12 9.36 -7.89
N LEU A 121 11.48 10.41 -7.41
CA LEU A 121 12.02 11.77 -7.35
C LEU A 121 12.18 12.15 -5.88
N LYS A 122 13.39 12.53 -5.47
CA LYS A 122 13.59 13.08 -4.13
C LYS A 122 12.95 14.47 -4.06
N ALA A 123 12.10 14.69 -3.08
CA ALA A 123 11.54 15.99 -2.75
C ALA A 123 12.18 16.48 -1.45
N ASP A 124 12.80 17.66 -1.48
CA ASP A 124 13.32 18.27 -0.27
C ASP A 124 12.14 18.80 0.56
N CYS A 125 11.97 18.28 1.78
CA CYS A 125 10.92 18.75 2.68
C CYS A 125 11.21 20.13 3.29
N GLU A 126 12.35 20.74 2.98
CA GLU A 126 12.64 22.15 3.27
C GLU A 126 12.09 23.04 2.15
N MET A 127 10.78 23.27 2.12
CA MET A 127 10.10 24.47 1.58
C MET A 127 8.58 24.25 1.44
N ALA A 128 7.91 23.91 2.54
CA ALA A 128 6.45 24.00 2.59
C ALA A 128 5.97 25.44 2.90
N HIS A 129 6.55 26.48 2.28
CA HIS A 129 6.14 27.87 2.51
C HIS A 129 5.85 28.71 1.26
N THR A 130 5.93 28.17 0.03
CA THR A 130 5.39 28.93 -1.11
C THR A 130 4.99 28.04 -2.29
N ILE A 131 3.81 27.43 -2.23
CA ILE A 131 3.07 27.19 -3.48
C ILE A 131 2.41 28.52 -3.83
N LYS A 132 3.02 29.31 -4.73
CA LYS A 132 2.31 30.46 -5.32
C LYS A 132 1.24 29.91 -6.27
N PRO A 133 -0.04 30.28 -6.11
CA PRO A 133 -1.04 29.97 -7.12
C PRO A 133 -0.77 30.87 -8.32
N GLY A 134 -0.54 30.29 -9.49
CA GLY A 134 -0.43 31.02 -10.76
C GLY A 134 0.92 30.93 -11.43
N GLY A 135 1.17 29.81 -12.11
CA GLY A 135 2.14 29.72 -13.20
C GLY A 135 1.38 29.27 -14.44
N ALA A 136 1.11 30.21 -15.35
CA ALA A 136 0.52 29.92 -16.65
C ALA A 136 1.47 29.05 -17.48
N TRP A 137 0.96 27.98 -18.07
CA TRP A 137 1.68 27.19 -19.07
C TRP A 137 1.69 28.00 -20.36
N GLY A 138 2.88 28.46 -20.77
CA GLY A 138 3.16 28.96 -22.12
C GLY A 138 3.76 27.87 -22.97
#